data_AF-A0A2E9IKW8-F1
#
_entry.id   AF-A0A2E9IKW8-F1
#
_cell.length_a   1.000
_cell.length_b   1.000
_cell.length_c   1.000
_cell.angle_alpha   90.00
_cell.angle_beta   90.00
_cell.angle_gamma   90.00
#
_symmetry.space_group_name_H-M   'P 1'
#
loop_
_entity.id
_entity.type
_entity.pdbx_description
1 polymer ?
#
loop_
_entity_poly.entity_id
_entity_poly.type
_entity_poly.pdbx_seq_one_letter_code
_entity_poly.pdbx_strand_id
1 'polypeptide(L)'
;MGFFRRFFGGRNGAGAESIIHHNIQEIGLNHFPDDENARWNIDSIEFVEGMYVVVTSPVPHVGYSKIRFHMRDTSIDGVEIADCWENGQWVTLFTS
;
A
#
# COMPACT_ATOMS: atom_id res chain seq x y z
N MET A 1 -0.58 22.91 -4.06
CA MET A 1 0.68 22.22 -3.66
C MET A 1 0.34 20.74 -3.51
N GLY A 2 0.83 19.75 -4.23
CA GLY A 2 1.58 19.63 -5.48
C GLY A 2 1.46 18.15 -5.90
N PHE A 3 1.51 17.90 -7.22
CA PHE A 3 1.91 16.64 -7.85
C PHE A 3 1.22 15.33 -7.46
N PHE A 4 0.28 14.89 -8.30
CA PHE A 4 0.23 13.48 -8.68
C PHE A 4 0.36 13.36 -10.19
N ARG A 5 1.60 13.13 -10.61
CA ARG A 5 1.94 12.76 -11.99
C ARG A 5 1.44 11.35 -12.22
N ARG A 6 0.47 11.23 -13.11
CA ARG A 6 -0.02 9.99 -13.69
C ARG A 6 1.06 9.42 -14.61
N PHE A 7 1.89 8.50 -14.10
CA PHE A 7 2.77 7.68 -14.92
C PHE A 7 2.12 6.32 -15.15
N PHE A 8 1.36 6.19 -16.24
CA PHE A 8 0.98 4.89 -16.78
C PHE A 8 2.14 4.38 -17.63
N GLY A 9 2.90 3.41 -17.12
CA GLY A 9 3.97 2.74 -17.84
C GLY A 9 3.92 1.23 -17.66
N GLY A 10 3.59 0.49 -18.73
CA GLY A 10 3.88 -0.94 -18.85
C GLY A 10 2.66 -1.86 -18.97
N ARG A 11 2.48 -2.44 -20.15
CA ARG A 11 1.42 -3.37 -20.58
C ARG A 11 1.28 -4.69 -19.77
N ASN A 12 2.02 -4.87 -18.68
CA ASN A 12 1.95 -6.04 -17.78
C ASN A 12 1.46 -5.68 -16.35
N GLY A 13 1.26 -4.40 -16.03
CA GLY A 13 0.84 -3.93 -14.70
C GLY A 13 -0.67 -4.03 -14.43
N ALA A 14 -1.50 -3.91 -15.46
CA ALA A 14 -2.95 -3.74 -15.29
C ALA A 14 -3.65 -4.90 -14.55
N GLY A 15 -3.15 -6.14 -14.71
CA GLY A 15 -3.69 -7.30 -13.98
C GLY A 15 -3.27 -7.29 -12.51
N ALA A 16 -1.99 -7.04 -12.24
CA ALA A 16 -1.46 -6.97 -10.89
C ALA A 16 -2.06 -5.80 -10.09
N GLU A 17 -2.16 -4.62 -10.71
CA GLU A 17 -2.82 -3.45 -10.13
C GLU A 17 -4.28 -3.76 -9.78
N SER A 18 -5.03 -4.43 -10.68
CA SER A 18 -6.41 -4.81 -10.40
C SER A 18 -6.53 -5.78 -9.21
N ILE A 19 -5.58 -6.71 -9.05
CA ILE A 19 -5.55 -7.64 -7.92
C ILE A 19 -5.19 -6.90 -6.63
N ILE A 20 -4.19 -6.01 -6.67
CA ILE A 20 -3.80 -5.17 -5.52
C ILE A 20 -5.00 -4.32 -5.08
N HIS A 21 -5.70 -3.66 -6.02
CA HIS A 21 -6.90 -2.88 -5.71
C HIS A 21 -8.02 -3.71 -5.07
N HIS A 22 -8.14 -4.99 -5.43
CA HIS A 22 -9.09 -5.91 -4.82
C HIS A 22 -8.67 -6.31 -3.41
N ASN A 23 -7.39 -6.67 -3.24
CA ASN A 23 -6.86 -7.25 -2.02
C ASN A 23 -6.47 -6.22 -0.95
N ILE A 24 -6.28 -4.94 -1.32
CA ILE A 24 -5.73 -3.93 -0.39
C ILE A 24 -6.56 -3.71 0.87
N GLN A 25 -7.89 -3.92 0.79
CA GLN A 25 -8.74 -3.83 1.97
C GLN A 25 -8.44 -4.97 2.93
N GLU A 26 -8.32 -6.19 2.43
CA GLU A 26 -7.99 -7.37 3.23
C GLU A 26 -6.57 -7.28 3.81
N ILE A 27 -5.60 -6.84 3.01
CA ILE A 27 -4.22 -6.59 3.46
C ILE A 27 -4.20 -5.60 4.63
N GLY A 28 -4.88 -4.47 4.44
CA GLY A 28 -4.98 -3.44 5.46
C GLY A 28 -5.62 -3.93 6.76
N LEU A 29 -6.72 -4.67 6.66
CA LEU A 29 -7.42 -5.26 7.81
C LEU A 29 -6.62 -6.36 8.51
N ASN A 30 -5.84 -7.14 7.77
CA ASN A 30 -5.00 -8.20 8.33
C ASN A 30 -3.87 -7.63 9.20
N HIS A 31 -3.22 -6.56 8.72
CA HIS A 31 -2.12 -5.92 9.45
C HIS A 31 -2.58 -4.89 10.50
N PHE A 32 -3.74 -4.27 10.31
CA PHE A 32 -4.31 -3.28 11.22
C PHE A 32 -5.77 -3.63 11.55
N PRO A 33 -5.99 -4.68 12.35
CA PRO A 33 -7.34 -5.12 12.73
C PRO A 33 -8.04 -4.17 13.72
N ASP A 34 -7.32 -3.18 14.27
CA ASP A 34 -7.86 -2.19 15.22
C ASP A 34 -9.05 -1.39 14.67
N ASP A 35 -9.10 -1.17 13.35
CA ASP A 35 -10.14 -0.38 12.71
C ASP A 35 -10.75 -1.13 11.51
N GLU A 36 -11.69 -2.03 11.81
CA GLU A 36 -12.43 -2.82 10.81
C GLU A 36 -13.24 -1.98 9.80
N ASN A 37 -13.51 -0.71 10.14
CA ASN A 37 -14.22 0.24 9.29
C ASN A 37 -13.28 1.11 8.43
N ALA A 38 -11.96 0.95 8.56
CA ALA A 38 -10.99 1.72 7.79
C ALA A 38 -11.01 1.30 6.32
N ARG A 39 -11.20 2.30 5.43
CA ARG A 39 -11.10 2.11 3.99
C ARG A 39 -9.70 2.46 3.51
N TRP A 40 -9.04 1.50 2.89
CA TRP A 40 -7.68 1.62 2.41
C TRP A 40 -7.68 2.21 0.99
N ASN A 41 -7.42 3.50 0.88
CA ASN A 41 -7.34 4.15 -0.44
C ASN A 41 -5.91 4.02 -0.96
N ILE A 42 -5.76 3.56 -2.19
CA ILE A 42 -4.44 3.49 -2.84
C ILE A 42 -4.11 4.86 -3.44
N ASP A 43 -3.02 5.47 -2.98
CA ASP A 43 -2.46 6.69 -3.56
C ASP A 43 -1.63 6.39 -4.80
N SER A 44 -0.81 5.34 -4.75
CA SER A 44 0.12 4.96 -5.81
C SER A 44 0.52 3.49 -5.73
N ILE A 45 0.82 2.90 -6.89
CA ILE A 45 1.39 1.56 -7.03
C ILE A 45 2.63 1.71 -7.91
N GLU A 46 3.78 1.31 -7.39
CA GLU A 46 5.05 1.32 -8.11
C GLU A 46 5.65 -0.09 -8.09
N PHE A 47 6.36 -0.48 -9.14
CA PHE A 47 7.10 -1.75 -9.15
C PHE A 47 8.59 -1.44 -9.20
N VAL A 48 9.29 -1.71 -8.10
CA VAL A 48 10.69 -1.33 -7.90
C VAL A 48 11.46 -2.56 -7.44
N GLU A 49 12.58 -2.86 -8.10
CA GLU A 49 13.48 -3.96 -7.73
C GLU A 49 12.82 -5.34 -7.58
N GLY A 50 11.71 -5.59 -8.28
CA GLY A 50 10.99 -6.86 -8.20
C GLY A 50 9.86 -6.89 -7.17
N MET A 51 9.59 -5.77 -6.48
CA MET A 51 8.53 -5.65 -5.47
C MET A 51 7.50 -4.58 -5.88
N TYR A 52 6.24 -4.82 -5.52
CA TYR A 52 5.16 -3.86 -5.61
C TYR A 52 5.15 -2.96 -4.37
N VAL A 53 5.45 -1.69 -4.56
CA VAL A 53 5.38 -0.66 -3.54
C VAL A 53 4.04 0.04 -3.65
N VAL A 54 3.14 -0.27 -2.72
CA VAL A 54 1.77 0.23 -2.69
C VAL A 54 1.64 1.25 -1.56
N VAL A 55 1.44 2.52 -1.93
CA VAL A 55 1.19 3.59 -0.96
C VAL A 55 -0.31 3.75 -0.75
N THR A 56 -0.72 3.72 0.51
CA THR A 56 -2.12 3.80 0.92
C THR A 56 -2.36 4.89 1.95
N SER A 57 -3.57 5.45 1.93
CA SER A 57 -4.10 6.38 2.91
C SER A 57 -5.42 5.82 3.48
N PRO A 58 -5.38 5.19 4.67
CA PRO A 58 -6.59 4.68 5.32
C PRO A 58 -7.48 5.81 5.82
N VAL A 59 -8.80 5.65 5.68
CA VAL A 59 -9.82 6.59 6.19
C VAL A 59 -10.94 5.81 6.92
N PRO A 60 -11.18 6.04 8.23
CA PRO A 60 -10.42 6.90 9.15
C PRO A 60 -8.95 6.47 9.33
N HIS A 61 -8.12 7.36 9.88
CA HIS A 61 -6.70 7.07 10.12
C HIS A 61 -6.57 5.97 11.19
N VAL A 62 -5.86 4.89 10.87
CA VAL A 62 -5.63 3.72 11.76
C VAL A 62 -4.43 3.92 12.68
N GLY A 63 -4.31 5.11 13.27
CA GLY A 63 -3.11 5.57 13.96
C GLY A 63 -2.05 6.18 13.02
N TYR A 64 -2.07 5.86 11.73
CA TYR A 64 -1.17 6.42 10.72
C TYR A 64 -1.93 7.08 9.58
N SER A 65 -1.38 8.20 9.08
CA SER A 65 -1.96 8.95 7.97
C SER A 65 -1.72 8.29 6.61
N LYS A 66 -0.57 7.62 6.44
CA LYS A 66 -0.21 6.86 5.25
C LYS A 66 0.61 5.64 5.61
N ILE A 67 0.40 4.57 4.87
CA ILE A 67 1.11 3.31 5.02
C ILE A 67 1.56 2.84 3.63
N ARG A 68 2.81 2.40 3.54
CA ARG A 68 3.44 1.88 2.33
C ARG A 68 3.74 0.41 2.53
N PHE A 69 3.12 -0.42 1.70
CA PHE A 69 3.35 -1.86 1.68
C PHE A 69 4.29 -2.21 0.54
N HIS A 70 5.34 -2.97 0.84
CA HIS A 70 6.21 -3.59 -0.15
C HIS A 70 5.81 -5.05 -0.25
N MET A 71 5.32 -5.43 -1.41
CA MET A 71 4.78 -6.75 -1.67
C MET A 71 5.64 -7.45 -2.71
N ARG A 72 6.09 -8.67 -2.42
CA ARG A 72 6.77 -9.50 -3.44
C ARG A 72 5.77 -10.01 -4.49
N ASP A 73 4.56 -10.31 -4.04
CA ASP A 73 3.46 -10.84 -4.85
C ASP A 73 2.18 -10.06 -4.58
N THR A 74 1.20 -10.15 -5.49
CA THR A 74 -0.10 -9.46 -5.37
C THR A 74 -1.08 -10.11 -4.36
N SER A 75 -0.63 -11.18 -3.70
CA SER A 75 -1.38 -11.93 -2.69
C SER A 75 -1.49 -11.16 -1.38
N ILE A 76 -2.50 -11.49 -0.56
CA ILE A 76 -2.73 -10.84 0.75
C ILE A 76 -1.52 -11.03 1.68
N ASP A 77 -0.96 -12.24 1.74
CA ASP A 77 0.25 -12.56 2.49
C ASP A 77 1.55 -12.21 1.75
N GLY A 78 1.47 -11.53 0.61
CA GLY A 78 2.62 -11.15 -0.20
C GLY A 78 3.41 -9.96 0.33
N VAL A 79 2.96 -9.34 1.43
CA VAL A 79 3.58 -8.18 2.07
C VAL A 79 4.85 -8.62 2.81
N GLU A 80 6.01 -8.13 2.38
CA GLU A 80 7.28 -8.36 3.07
C GLU A 80 7.60 -7.23 4.05
N ILE A 81 7.27 -5.98 3.71
CA ILE A 81 7.62 -4.80 4.50
C ILE A 81 6.43 -3.84 4.55
N ALA A 82 6.15 -3.28 5.72
CA ALA A 82 5.22 -2.16 5.86
C ALA A 82 5.92 -0.97 6.51
N ASP A 83 5.81 0.20 5.89
CA ASP A 83 6.29 1.46 6.45
C ASP A 83 5.11 2.40 6.73
N CYS A 84 5.15 3.14 7.83
CA CYS A 84 4.24 4.25 8.09
C CYS A 84 4.89 5.59 7.71
N TRP A 85 4.06 6.58 7.42
CA TRP A 85 4.50 7.96 7.30
C TRP A 85 4.36 8.68 8.64
N GLU A 86 5.49 8.99 9.27
CA GLU A 86 5.57 9.71 10.54
C GLU A 86 6.61 10.82 10.48
N ASN A 87 6.27 12.00 11.01
CA ASN A 87 7.18 13.16 11.09
C ASN A 87 7.86 13.56 9.76
N GLY A 88 7.20 13.29 8.62
CA GLY A 88 7.74 13.60 7.30
C GLY A 88 8.76 12.57 6.78
N GLN A 89 8.85 11.41 7.41
CA GLN A 89 9.74 10.32 7.02
C GLN A 89 8.95 8.99 6.94
N TRP A 90 9.39 8.09 6.08
CA TRP A 90 8.93 6.71 6.06
C TRP A 90 9.67 5.95 7.17
N VAL A 91 8.92 5.33 8.08
CA VAL A 91 9.45 4.52 9.17
C VAL A 91 8.91 3.10 9.02
N THR A 92 9.79 2.11 9.03
CA THR A 92 9.38 0.70 8.94
C THR A 92 8.63 0.29 10.20
N LEU A 93 7.39 -0.17 10.02
CA LEU A 93 6.56 -0.71 11.09
C LEU A 93 6.95 -2.15 11.41
N PHE A 94 6.98 -2.99 10.38
CA PHE A 94 7.34 -4.40 10.50
C PHE A 94 7.85 -4.96 9.18
N THR A 95 8.55 -6.10 9.29
CA THR A 95 9.00 -6.94 8.19
C THR A 95 8.53 -8.37 8.47
N SER A 96 7.97 -9.05 7.47
CA SER A 96 7.50 -10.44 7.58
C SER A 96 8.55 -11.47 7.18
#